data_AF-A0A6C0IZB0-F1
#
_entry.id   AF-A0A6C0IZB0-F1
#
_cell.length_a   1.000
_cell.length_b   1.000
_cell.length_c   1.000
_cell.angle_alpha   90.00
_cell.angle_beta   90.00
_cell.angle_gamma   90.00
#
_symmetry.space_group_name_H-M   'P 1'
#
loop_
_entity.id
_entity.type
_entity.pdbx_description
1 polymer ?
#
loop_
_entity_poly.entity_id
_entity_poly.type
_entity_poly.pdbx_seq_one_letter_code
_entity_poly.pdbx_strand_id
1 'polypeptide(L)'
;MEPINISHILNQENFPLDNTCSICLEQLDENTYTIPECNHTFHTNCIVRWFRNSNPSCPYCRSVGPEEQNQYYNRYTREGRYKLIRNFARRKNAPEDLKKLVVKLVNYNKSIRQTSKIYTNWKRSEEGLLYKQLHKKSMKMSNRSNKWQIKRKINKLKSIISNYPVIPLPIIA
;
A
#
# COMPACT_ATOMS: atom_id res chain seq x y z
N MET A 1 -45.69 -21.40 -8.19
CA MET A 1 -44.31 -20.94 -7.91
C MET A 1 -43.41 -21.60 -8.94
N GLU A 2 -43.22 -20.92 -10.06
CA GLU A 2 -42.37 -21.42 -11.15
C GLU A 2 -40.89 -21.09 -10.87
N PRO A 3 -39.95 -21.94 -11.30
CA PRO A 3 -38.53 -21.77 -11.00
C PRO A 3 -37.95 -20.57 -11.77
N ILE A 4 -37.09 -19.81 -11.09
CA ILE A 4 -36.39 -18.67 -11.68
C ILE A 4 -35.52 -19.18 -12.84
N ASN A 5 -35.88 -18.77 -14.05
CA ASN A 5 -35.18 -19.11 -15.28
C ASN A 5 -33.86 -18.31 -15.37
N ILE A 6 -32.72 -18.99 -15.12
CA ILE A 6 -31.37 -18.40 -15.05
C ILE A 6 -30.85 -17.93 -16.42
N SER A 7 -31.57 -18.17 -17.52
CA SER A 7 -31.19 -17.68 -18.86
C SER A 7 -31.23 -16.15 -19.01
N HIS A 8 -31.88 -15.41 -18.09
CA HIS A 8 -31.91 -13.95 -18.14
C HIS A 8 -30.70 -13.27 -17.47
N ILE A 9 -29.88 -14.03 -16.72
CA ILE A 9 -28.68 -13.49 -16.03
C ILE A 9 -27.45 -13.47 -16.95
N LEU A 10 -27.48 -14.19 -18.07
CA LEU A 10 -26.34 -14.31 -19.00
C LEU A 10 -26.47 -13.50 -20.29
N ASN A 11 -27.51 -12.67 -20.43
CA ASN A 11 -27.75 -11.84 -21.62
C ASN A 11 -28.22 -10.42 -21.27
N GLN A 12 -27.52 -9.76 -20.35
CA GLN A 12 -27.46 -8.30 -20.35
C GLN A 12 -26.04 -7.95 -20.78
N GLU A 13 -25.96 -7.64 -22.07
CA GLU A 13 -25.05 -6.74 -22.77
C GLU A 13 -23.75 -6.35 -22.06
N ASN A 14 -22.64 -6.44 -22.78
CA ASN A 14 -21.41 -5.68 -22.51
C ASN A 14 -21.75 -4.31 -21.90
N PHE A 15 -21.72 -4.20 -20.58
CA PHE A 15 -21.62 -2.90 -19.93
C PHE A 15 -20.19 -2.47 -20.20
N PRO A 16 -19.96 -1.46 -21.04
CA PRO A 16 -18.62 -0.95 -21.15
C PRO A 16 -18.32 -0.37 -19.77
N LEU A 17 -17.28 -0.89 -19.12
CA LEU A 17 -16.61 -0.19 -18.02
C LEU A 17 -16.05 1.17 -18.48
N ASP A 18 -16.36 1.62 -19.71
CA ASP A 18 -15.85 2.84 -20.35
C ASP A 18 -16.26 4.13 -19.67
N ASN A 19 -17.31 4.12 -18.85
CA ASN A 19 -17.78 5.34 -18.19
C ASN A 19 -17.62 5.35 -16.66
N THR A 20 -16.74 4.55 -16.07
CA THR A 20 -16.47 4.60 -14.63
C THR A 20 -15.00 4.94 -14.34
N CYS A 21 -14.74 5.95 -13.52
CA CYS A 21 -13.39 6.30 -13.12
C CYS A 21 -12.83 5.25 -12.16
N SER A 22 -11.74 4.57 -12.53
CA SER A 22 -11.16 3.52 -11.67
C SER A 22 -10.43 4.05 -10.41
N ILE A 23 -10.38 5.37 -10.21
CA ILE A 23 -9.77 6.00 -9.02
C ILE A 23 -10.81 6.20 -7.92
N CYS A 24 -11.96 6.82 -8.25
CA CYS A 24 -13.04 7.07 -7.28
C CYS A 24 -14.19 6.06 -7.37
N LEU A 25 -14.22 5.20 -8.39
CA LEU A 25 -15.27 4.23 -8.67
C LEU A 25 -16.65 4.86 -8.98
N GLU A 26 -16.66 6.14 -9.36
CA GLU A 26 -17.86 6.89 -9.77
C GLU A 26 -17.93 7.05 -11.30
N GLN A 27 -19.13 7.33 -11.81
CA GLN A 27 -19.36 7.56 -13.24
C GLN A 27 -18.52 8.76 -13.74
N LEU A 28 -17.92 8.63 -14.92
CA LEU A 28 -17.24 9.71 -15.62
C LEU A 28 -18.25 10.81 -15.99
N ASP A 29 -17.87 12.06 -15.76
CA ASP A 29 -18.64 13.27 -16.08
C ASP A 29 -18.08 13.96 -17.34
N GLU A 30 -18.42 15.22 -17.60
CA GLU A 30 -17.88 15.98 -18.75
C GLU A 30 -16.38 16.31 -18.58
N ASN A 31 -15.85 16.29 -17.35
CA ASN A 31 -14.50 16.73 -17.01
C ASN A 31 -13.51 15.56 -16.93
N THR A 32 -13.35 14.85 -18.04
CA THR A 32 -12.49 13.66 -18.12
C THR A 32 -11.16 13.93 -18.79
N TYR A 33 -10.20 13.06 -18.48
CA TYR A 33 -8.89 13.04 -19.11
C TYR A 33 -8.55 11.60 -19.50
N THR A 34 -8.24 11.40 -20.77
CA THR A 34 -7.80 10.13 -21.34
C THR A 34 -6.29 10.13 -21.48
N ILE A 35 -5.63 9.11 -20.94
CA ILE A 35 -4.18 8.95 -21.08
C ILE A 35 -3.89 8.48 -22.51
N PRO A 36 -3.18 9.26 -23.35
CA PRO A 36 -3.00 8.96 -24.78
C PRO A 36 -2.23 7.66 -25.05
N GLU A 37 -1.43 7.20 -24.08
CA GLU A 37 -0.55 6.04 -24.23
C GLU A 37 -1.25 4.69 -24.01
N CYS A 38 -2.42 4.71 -23.37
CA CYS A 38 -3.15 3.48 -23.02
C CYS A 38 -4.67 3.62 -23.11
N ASN A 39 -5.16 4.78 -23.55
CA ASN A 39 -6.57 5.13 -23.73
C ASN A 39 -7.47 4.91 -22.51
N HIS A 40 -6.92 4.87 -21.29
CA HIS A 40 -7.73 4.81 -20.08
C HIS A 40 -8.18 6.21 -19.66
N THR A 41 -9.47 6.34 -19.37
CA THR A 41 -10.14 7.61 -19.05
C THR A 41 -10.46 7.72 -17.56
N PHE A 42 -10.24 8.91 -17.00
CA PHE A 42 -10.47 9.22 -15.57
C PHE A 42 -11.06 10.62 -15.42
N HIS A 43 -11.63 10.95 -14.27
CA HIS A 43 -11.88 12.37 -13.95
C HIS A 43 -10.56 13.13 -13.93
N THR A 44 -10.54 14.32 -14.53
CA THR A 44 -9.36 15.19 -14.59
C THR A 44 -8.79 15.43 -13.19
N ASN A 45 -9.64 15.69 -12.20
CA ASN A 45 -9.21 15.87 -10.81
C ASN A 45 -8.58 14.61 -10.19
N CYS A 46 -9.15 13.44 -10.47
CA CYS A 46 -8.66 12.17 -9.94
C CYS A 46 -7.27 11.85 -10.51
N ILE A 47 -7.09 11.98 -11.82
CA ILE A 47 -5.81 11.66 -12.46
C ILE A 47 -4.72 12.70 -12.13
N VAL A 48 -5.07 13.98 -11.99
CA VAL A 48 -4.13 15.02 -11.54
C VAL A 48 -3.65 14.76 -10.10
N ARG A 49 -4.56 14.37 -9.20
CA ARG A 49 -4.18 13.98 -7.82
C ARG A 49 -3.26 12.76 -7.81
N TRP A 50 -3.55 11.77 -8.66
CA TRP A 50 -2.73 10.57 -8.80
C TRP A 50 -1.27 10.90 -9.19
N PHE A 51 -1.08 11.73 -10.22
CA PHE A 51 0.25 12.16 -10.67
C PHE A 51 0.96 13.06 -9.64
N ARG A 52 0.23 13.98 -8.99
CA ARG A 52 0.79 14.84 -7.91
C ARG A 52 1.30 14.06 -6.72
N ASN A 53 0.72 12.89 -6.45
CA ASN A 53 1.16 11.99 -5.39
C ASN A 53 2.39 11.14 -5.79
N SER A 54 3.17 11.59 -6.80
CA SER A 54 4.40 10.94 -7.27
C SER A 54 4.19 9.56 -7.91
N ASN A 55 3.00 9.25 -8.44
CA ASN A 55 2.76 8.04 -9.23
C ASN A 55 2.91 8.36 -10.72
N PRO A 56 3.89 7.78 -11.44
CA PRO A 56 4.12 8.09 -12.86
C PRO A 56 3.32 7.21 -13.83
N SER A 57 2.55 6.24 -13.33
CA SER A 57 1.88 5.21 -14.15
C SER A 57 0.37 5.42 -14.23
N CYS A 58 -0.27 4.90 -15.27
CA CYS A 58 -1.73 4.79 -15.34
C CYS A 58 -2.29 4.01 -14.12
N PRO A 59 -3.31 4.51 -13.41
CA PRO A 59 -3.94 3.83 -12.27
C PRO A 59 -4.54 2.45 -12.63
N TYR A 60 -4.98 2.30 -13.89
CA TYR A 60 -5.66 1.10 -14.36
C TYR A 60 -4.68 0.02 -14.85
N CYS A 61 -3.91 0.32 -15.91
CA CYS A 61 -3.04 -0.68 -16.55
C CYS A 61 -1.56 -0.58 -16.12
N ARG A 62 -1.20 0.41 -15.29
CA ARG A 62 0.18 0.68 -14.85
C ARG A 62 1.18 1.01 -15.96
N SER A 63 0.71 1.32 -17.18
CA SER A 63 1.57 1.86 -18.22
C SER A 63 2.17 3.18 -17.74
N VAL A 64 3.49 3.29 -17.83
CA VAL A 64 4.21 4.56 -17.77
C VAL A 64 4.27 5.06 -19.21
N GLY A 65 4.06 6.37 -19.44
CA GLY A 65 4.05 6.93 -20.79
C GLY A 65 5.36 6.70 -21.57
N PRO A 66 5.49 7.23 -22.80
CA PRO A 66 6.46 6.76 -23.77
C PRO A 66 7.87 6.90 -23.21
N GLU A 67 8.68 5.87 -23.43
CA GLU A 67 9.95 5.58 -22.73
C GLU A 67 10.94 6.77 -22.74
N GLU A 68 10.85 7.67 -23.72
CA GLU A 68 11.68 8.87 -23.85
C GLU A 68 11.45 9.89 -22.72
N GLN A 69 10.24 9.99 -22.17
CA GLN A 69 9.95 10.88 -21.05
C GLN A 69 10.40 10.30 -19.70
N ASN A 70 10.62 8.98 -19.63
CA ASN A 70 11.01 8.30 -18.40
C ASN A 70 12.43 8.74 -17.95
N GLN A 71 13.37 8.94 -18.88
CA GLN A 71 14.69 9.51 -18.53
C GLN A 71 14.60 10.97 -18.03
N TYR A 72 13.69 11.76 -18.60
CA TYR A 72 13.44 13.15 -18.20
C TYR A 72 12.81 13.23 -16.80
N TYR A 73 11.68 12.54 -16.55
CA TYR A 73 11.01 12.53 -15.25
C TYR A 73 11.88 11.89 -14.15
N ASN A 74 12.65 10.84 -14.45
CA ASN A 74 13.56 10.23 -13.49
C ASN A 74 14.59 11.23 -12.94
N ARG A 75 15.07 12.20 -13.74
CA ARG A 75 16.02 13.23 -13.28
C ARG A 75 15.43 14.14 -12.19
N TYR A 76 14.11 14.36 -12.20
CA TYR A 76 13.41 15.18 -11.21
C TYR A 76 12.98 14.40 -9.96
N THR A 77 12.87 13.07 -10.05
CA THR A 77 12.64 12.26 -8.84
C THR A 77 13.84 12.39 -7.88
N ARG A 78 13.56 12.35 -6.57
CA ARG A 78 14.61 12.35 -5.53
C ARG A 78 15.65 11.26 -5.78
N GLU A 79 15.20 10.07 -6.17
CA GLU A 79 16.05 8.90 -6.42
C GLU A 79 16.91 9.07 -7.68
N GLY A 80 16.34 9.52 -8.80
CA GLY A 80 17.12 9.75 -10.01
C GLY A 80 18.07 10.94 -9.90
N ARG A 81 17.69 12.01 -9.19
CA ARG A 81 18.62 13.10 -8.83
C ARG A 81 19.76 12.58 -7.95
N TYR A 82 19.48 11.74 -6.96
CA TYR A 82 20.52 11.10 -6.14
C TYR A 82 21.49 10.28 -6.99
N LYS A 83 20.99 9.42 -7.90
CA LYS A 83 21.84 8.62 -8.82
C LYS A 83 22.72 9.49 -9.70
N LEU A 84 22.16 10.56 -10.27
CA LEU A 84 22.90 11.51 -11.10
C LEU A 84 24.03 12.17 -10.32
N ILE A 85 23.73 12.75 -9.15
CA ILE A 85 24.71 13.45 -8.31
C ILE A 85 25.77 12.49 -7.76
N ARG A 86 25.38 11.26 -7.37
CA ARG A 86 26.31 10.21 -6.95
C ARG A 86 27.28 9.82 -8.07
N ASN A 87 26.82 9.75 -9.32
CA ASN A 87 27.69 9.49 -10.47
C ASN A 87 28.62 10.66 -10.75
N PHE A 88 28.11 11.89 -10.64
CA PHE A 88 28.92 13.11 -10.77
C PHE A 88 30.06 13.14 -9.74
N ALA A 89 29.81 12.71 -8.50
CA ALA A 89 30.82 12.66 -7.43
C ALA A 89 32.08 11.81 -7.77
N ARG A 90 32.00 10.91 -8.76
CA ARG A 90 33.13 10.08 -9.21
C ARG A 90 34.11 10.84 -10.11
N ARG A 91 33.71 11.98 -10.66
CA ARG A 91 34.56 12.78 -11.55
C ARG A 91 35.66 13.47 -10.75
N LYS A 92 36.83 13.69 -11.37
CA LYS A 92 37.98 14.33 -10.73
C LYS A 92 37.64 15.74 -10.20
N ASN A 93 36.90 16.49 -11.00
CA ASN A 93 36.43 17.86 -10.73
C ASN A 93 35.17 17.96 -9.84
N ALA A 94 34.74 16.87 -9.20
CA ALA A 94 33.61 16.94 -8.27
C ALA A 94 34.01 17.66 -6.96
N PRO A 95 33.09 18.47 -6.36
CA PRO A 95 33.32 19.14 -5.09
C PRO A 95 33.73 18.17 -3.99
N GLU A 96 34.70 18.57 -3.16
CA GLU A 96 35.27 17.70 -2.13
C GLU A 96 34.24 17.32 -1.06
N ASP A 97 33.37 18.24 -0.68
CA ASP A 97 32.31 17.96 0.30
C ASP A 97 31.31 16.92 -0.22
N LEU A 98 31.02 16.93 -1.53
CA LEU A 98 30.18 15.91 -2.15
C LEU A 98 30.85 14.52 -2.08
N LYS A 99 32.17 14.44 -2.31
CA LYS A 99 32.92 13.17 -2.19
C LYS A 99 32.89 12.66 -0.75
N LYS A 100 33.11 13.53 0.24
CA LYS A 100 33.01 13.19 1.68
C LYS A 100 31.63 12.62 2.03
N LEU A 101 30.55 13.23 1.53
CA LEU A 101 29.18 12.73 1.73
C LEU A 101 29.00 11.32 1.15
N VAL A 102 29.51 11.06 -0.06
CA VAL A 102 29.43 9.74 -0.71
C VAL A 102 30.22 8.69 0.08
N VAL A 103 31.40 9.03 0.58
CA VAL A 103 32.21 8.12 1.44
C VAL A 103 31.44 7.78 2.72
N LYS A 104 30.88 8.78 3.40
CA LYS A 104 30.08 8.58 4.62
C LYS A 104 28.89 7.64 4.37
N LEU A 105 28.19 7.85 3.26
CA LEU A 105 27.08 6.97 2.83
C LEU A 105 27.53 5.53 2.57
N VAL A 106 28.69 5.33 1.93
CA VAL A 106 29.25 3.99 1.70
C VAL A 106 29.58 3.31 3.03
N ASN A 107 30.14 4.04 3.99
CA ASN A 107 30.46 3.50 5.32
C ASN A 107 29.20 3.07 6.07
N TYR A 108 28.14 3.89 6.10
CA TYR A 108 26.86 3.48 6.72
C TYR A 108 26.26 2.25 6.06
N ASN A 109 26.29 2.16 4.72
CA ASN A 109 25.82 0.97 4.01
C ASN A 109 26.64 -0.28 4.39
N LYS A 110 27.95 -0.13 4.60
CA LYS A 110 28.82 -1.22 5.08
C LYS A 110 28.43 -1.64 6.51
N SER A 111 28.19 -0.69 7.40
CA SER A 111 27.74 -0.96 8.77
C SER A 111 26.40 -1.71 8.79
N ILE A 112 25.41 -1.28 8.00
CA ILE A 112 24.13 -1.99 7.88
C ILE A 112 24.35 -3.44 7.44
N ARG A 113 25.16 -3.67 6.39
CA ARG A 113 25.47 -5.02 5.91
C ARG A 113 26.16 -5.87 6.97
N GLN A 114 27.08 -5.31 7.75
CA GLN A 114 27.76 -6.01 8.83
C GLN A 114 26.77 -6.40 9.93
N THR A 115 25.92 -5.47 10.38
CA THR A 115 24.89 -5.75 11.38
C THR A 115 23.90 -6.82 10.91
N SER A 116 23.47 -6.77 9.64
CA SER A 116 22.62 -7.81 9.06
C SER A 116 23.32 -9.18 9.02
N LYS A 117 24.63 -9.23 8.72
CA LYS A 117 25.40 -10.48 8.77
C LYS A 117 25.49 -11.04 10.19
N ILE A 118 25.79 -10.19 11.17
CA ILE A 118 25.83 -10.58 12.59
C ILE A 118 24.46 -11.15 13.00
N TYR A 119 23.38 -10.45 12.70
CA TYR A 119 22.03 -10.90 13.03
C TYR A 119 21.66 -12.22 12.32
N THR A 120 21.99 -12.36 11.03
CA THR A 120 21.68 -13.58 10.28
C THR A 120 22.51 -14.78 10.73
N ASN A 121 23.74 -14.57 11.20
CA ASN A 121 24.56 -15.60 11.82
C ASN A 121 23.99 -15.97 13.20
N TRP A 122 23.70 -14.99 14.05
CA TRP A 122 23.08 -15.21 15.37
C TRP A 122 21.73 -15.91 15.26
N LYS A 123 20.88 -15.53 14.29
CA LYS A 123 19.58 -16.18 14.07
C LYS A 123 19.69 -17.68 13.76
N ARG A 124 20.83 -18.13 13.23
CA ARG A 124 21.12 -19.54 12.92
C ARG A 124 21.89 -20.26 14.03
N SER A 125 22.42 -19.54 15.03
CA SER A 125 23.08 -20.16 16.17
C SER A 125 22.06 -20.86 17.07
N GLU A 126 22.56 -21.71 17.98
CA GLU A 126 21.74 -22.40 18.97
C GLU A 126 20.92 -21.41 19.82
N GLU A 127 21.55 -20.32 20.28
CA GLU A 127 20.89 -19.24 21.02
C GLU A 127 19.76 -18.57 20.22
N GLY A 128 19.98 -18.30 18.92
CA GLY A 128 18.95 -17.70 18.06
C GLY A 128 17.77 -18.63 17.80
N LEU A 129 18.03 -19.93 17.65
CA LEU A 129 16.98 -20.95 17.53
C LEU A 129 16.19 -21.09 18.84
N LEU A 130 16.87 -21.08 19.99
CA LEU A 130 16.25 -21.09 21.31
C LEU A 130 15.38 -19.85 21.51
N TYR A 131 15.89 -18.65 21.18
CA TYR A 131 15.13 -17.41 21.20
C TYR A 131 13.85 -17.52 20.34
N LYS A 132 13.95 -18.08 19.13
CA LYS A 132 12.77 -18.27 18.26
C LYS A 132 11.71 -19.18 18.91
N GLN A 133 12.13 -20.26 19.57
CA GLN A 133 11.21 -21.16 20.27
C GLN A 133 10.55 -20.45 21.47
N LEU A 134 11.34 -19.76 22.30
CA LEU A 134 10.85 -19.00 23.44
C LEU A 134 9.91 -17.87 23.01
N HIS A 135 10.26 -17.13 21.97
CA HIS A 135 9.41 -16.10 21.39
C HIS A 135 8.09 -16.68 20.87
N LYS A 136 8.10 -17.85 20.21
CA LYS A 136 6.85 -18.51 19.77
C LYS A 136 5.97 -18.92 20.96
N LYS A 137 6.57 -19.44 22.05
CA LYS A 137 5.85 -19.75 23.29
C LYS A 137 5.29 -18.48 23.93
N SER A 138 6.10 -17.43 24.06
CA SER A 138 5.70 -16.12 24.59
C SER A 138 4.58 -15.48 23.75
N MET A 139 4.63 -15.56 22.42
CA MET A 139 3.56 -15.06 21.54
C MET A 139 2.26 -15.85 21.67
N LYS A 140 2.33 -17.17 21.89
CA LYS A 140 1.13 -17.98 22.21
C LYS A 140 0.54 -17.61 23.57
N MET A 141 1.39 -17.32 24.56
CA MET A 141 0.95 -16.90 25.90
C MET A 141 0.52 -15.43 25.96
N SER A 142 1.04 -14.60 25.07
CA SER A 142 0.62 -13.23 24.79
C SER A 142 -0.80 -13.27 24.23
N ASN A 143 -1.76 -13.38 25.15
CA ASN A 143 -3.18 -13.42 24.91
C ASN A 143 -3.71 -12.11 24.29
N ARG A 144 -2.89 -11.26 23.68
CA ARG A 144 -3.31 -9.92 23.22
C ARG A 144 -4.34 -10.02 22.08
N SER A 145 -4.16 -10.95 21.14
CA SER A 145 -5.16 -11.24 20.10
C SER A 145 -6.37 -11.98 20.65
N ASN A 146 -6.21 -13.01 21.48
CA ASN A 146 -7.33 -13.75 22.07
C ASN A 146 -8.18 -12.87 23.01
N LYS A 147 -7.53 -12.04 23.83
CA LYS A 147 -8.17 -11.07 24.73
C LYS A 147 -8.94 -10.02 23.95
N TRP A 148 -8.37 -9.49 22.85
CA TRP A 148 -9.10 -8.58 21.98
C TRP A 148 -10.30 -9.27 21.32
N GLN A 149 -10.15 -10.49 20.82
CA GLN A 149 -11.24 -11.26 20.22
C GLN A 149 -12.37 -11.56 21.23
N ILE A 150 -12.03 -12.00 22.44
CA ILE A 150 -13.00 -12.23 23.53
C ILE A 150 -13.67 -10.91 23.93
N LYS A 151 -12.90 -9.82 24.10
CA LYS A 151 -13.43 -8.49 24.45
C LYS A 151 -14.36 -7.96 23.37
N ARG A 152 -14.06 -8.20 22.10
CA ARG A 152 -14.93 -7.87 20.96
C ARG A 152 -16.24 -8.66 21.02
N LYS A 153 -16.21 -9.97 21.30
CA LYS A 153 -17.42 -10.79 21.49
C LYS A 153 -18.27 -10.28 22.64
N ILE A 154 -17.65 -9.97 23.79
CA ILE A 154 -18.33 -9.38 24.96
C ILE A 154 -19.01 -8.07 24.59
N ASN A 155 -18.31 -7.16 23.91
CA ASN A 155 -18.88 -5.86 23.53
C ASN A 155 -20.04 -6.00 22.53
N LYS A 156 -19.97 -6.97 21.61
CA LYS A 156 -21.08 -7.28 20.71
C LYS A 156 -22.32 -7.71 21.50
N LEU A 157 -22.17 -8.62 22.46
CA LEU A 157 -23.29 -9.06 23.32
C LEU A 157 -23.84 -7.90 24.16
N LYS A 158 -22.97 -7.08 24.76
CA LYS A 158 -23.39 -5.88 25.50
C LYS A 158 -24.23 -4.93 24.64
N SER A 159 -23.83 -4.71 23.39
CA SER A 159 -24.60 -3.88 22.45
C SER A 159 -25.96 -4.49 22.12
N ILE A 160 -26.04 -5.80 21.92
CA ILE A 160 -27.32 -6.49 21.68
C ILE A 160 -28.25 -6.35 22.89
N ILE A 161 -27.73 -6.60 24.10
CA ILE A 161 -28.49 -6.48 25.36
C ILE A 161 -28.98 -5.04 25.55
N SER A 162 -28.12 -4.05 25.32
CA SER A 162 -28.46 -2.63 25.47
C SER A 162 -29.58 -2.18 24.52
N ASN A 163 -29.70 -2.83 23.36
CA ASN A 163 -30.70 -2.50 22.35
C ASN A 163 -31.90 -3.47 22.40
N TYR A 164 -31.99 -4.32 23.42
CA TYR A 164 -33.11 -5.25 23.56
C TYR A 164 -34.36 -4.47 23.93
N PRO A 165 -35.48 -4.60 23.18
CA PRO A 165 -36.67 -3.81 23.40
C PRO A 165 -37.43 -4.32 24.62
N VAL A 166 -37.05 -3.85 25.81
CA VAL A 166 -37.80 -4.05 27.04
C VAL A 166 -38.81 -2.93 27.16
N ILE A 167 -40.10 -3.28 27.24
CA ILE A 167 -41.15 -2.35 27.63
C ILE A 167 -41.21 -2.40 29.16
N PRO A 168 -40.78 -1.36 29.89
CA PRO A 168 -40.89 -1.35 31.34
C PRO A 168 -42.38 -1.26 31.71
N LEU A 169 -42.93 -2.35 32.24
CA LEU A 169 -44.26 -2.33 32.84
C LEU A 169 -44.17 -1.61 34.19
N PRO A 170 -45.03 -0.63 34.47
CA PRO A 170 -45.08 -0.03 35.80
C PRO A 170 -45.43 -1.12 36.80
N ILE A 171 -44.57 -1.26 37.83
CA ILE A 171 -44.89 -2.11 38.98
C ILE A 171 -46.10 -1.46 39.63
N ILE A 172 -47.25 -2.10 39.53
CA ILE A 172 -48.45 -1.68 40.25
C ILE A 172 -48.16 -1.99 41.73
N ALA A 173 -47.83 -0.94 42.48
CA ALA A 173 -47.67 -0.96 43.93
C ALA A 173 -49.03 -0.88 44.62
#